data_AF-A0A958UK88-F1
#
_entry.id   AF-A0A958UK88-F1
#
_cell.length_a   1.000
_cell.length_b   1.000
_cell.length_c   1.000
_cell.angle_alpha   90.00
_cell.angle_beta   90.00
_cell.angle_gamma   90.00
#
_symmetry.space_group_name_H-M   'P 1'
#
loop_
_entity.id
_entity.type
_entity.pdbx_description
1 polymer ?
#
loop_
_entity_poly.entity_id
_entity_poly.type
_entity_poly.pdbx_seq_one_letter_code
_entity_poly.pdbx_strand_id
1 'polypeptide(L)'
;MKTTTNLKFIALASIMLLLNFSVFAQNEANRPKYISVTTMHWNMDKEDFSMDAWKALEKEYLQKVLSKNQYILSASYYTHLFSPDNTEVLYVQTYPSWEAMDKAADRTEELAKQAWPDEKDRDAFFKKLDDNFSIMHSDEIYAPLDGAKLVPQGNNKDLVMYVRRTHFTFPEDGSQKEFDAMRAENFEKVISKNEYIKGYYPNVHAWGSDKTEFVEAFFVDSLCDMEKMFDRNGELISQAWSGEAGKERGKKWGKYFTGVHGDSAYTLVAELSK
;
A
#
# COMPACT_ATOMS: atom_id res chain seq x y z
N MET A 1 -30.95 -20.19 -48.09
CA MET A 1 -31.11 -19.90 -46.64
C MET A 1 -29.96 -20.53 -45.86
N LYS A 2 -28.76 -19.91 -45.81
CA LYS A 2 -27.56 -20.41 -45.07
C LYS A 2 -26.58 -19.28 -44.68
N THR A 3 -27.08 -18.10 -44.33
CA THR A 3 -26.21 -16.93 -44.00
C THR A 3 -26.39 -16.42 -42.56
N THR A 4 -27.45 -16.83 -41.87
CA THR A 4 -27.77 -16.34 -40.52
C THR A 4 -26.95 -16.99 -39.40
N THR A 5 -26.39 -18.19 -39.60
CA THR A 5 -25.64 -18.91 -38.57
C THR A 5 -24.23 -18.34 -38.35
N ASN A 6 -23.57 -17.86 -39.42
CA ASN A 6 -22.20 -17.32 -39.35
C ASN A 6 -22.15 -15.93 -38.67
N LEU A 7 -23.18 -15.10 -38.86
CA LEU A 7 -23.28 -13.78 -38.22
C LEU A 7 -23.44 -13.88 -36.70
N LYS A 8 -24.16 -14.88 -36.19
CA LYS A 8 -24.30 -15.10 -34.74
C LYS A 8 -22.99 -15.54 -34.09
N PHE A 9 -22.20 -16.37 -34.78
CA PHE A 9 -20.89 -16.80 -34.29
C PHE A 9 -19.87 -15.66 -34.28
N ILE A 10 -19.87 -14.81 -35.30
CA ILE A 10 -19.01 -13.63 -35.37
C ILE A 10 -19.40 -12.62 -34.27
N ALA A 11 -20.70 -12.37 -34.06
CA ALA A 11 -21.15 -11.49 -32.99
C ALA A 11 -20.77 -12.00 -31.59
N LEU A 12 -20.87 -13.31 -31.34
CA LEU A 12 -20.48 -13.91 -30.05
C LEU A 12 -18.97 -13.84 -29.81
N ALA A 13 -18.16 -14.08 -30.85
CA ALA A 13 -16.70 -13.96 -30.79
C ALA A 13 -16.24 -12.51 -30.57
N SER A 14 -16.90 -11.54 -31.19
CA SER A 14 -16.62 -10.11 -31.00
C SER A 14 -16.98 -9.63 -29.60
N ILE A 15 -18.08 -10.12 -29.01
CA ILE A 15 -18.46 -9.79 -27.62
C ILE A 15 -17.44 -10.40 -26.64
N MET A 16 -16.97 -11.63 -26.87
CA MET A 16 -15.91 -12.23 -26.04
C MET A 16 -14.56 -11.52 -26.19
N LEU A 17 -14.20 -11.02 -27.37
CA LEU A 17 -12.99 -10.21 -27.53
C LEU A 17 -13.07 -8.89 -26.75
N LEU A 18 -14.22 -8.22 -26.75
CA LEU A 18 -14.41 -6.94 -26.06
C LEU A 18 -14.43 -7.06 -24.52
N LEU A 19 -14.81 -8.23 -23.98
CA LEU A 19 -14.83 -8.46 -22.53
C LEU A 19 -13.45 -8.72 -21.92
N ASN A 20 -12.44 -9.09 -22.70
CA ASN A 20 -11.11 -9.43 -22.19
C ASN A 20 -10.16 -8.23 -22.06
N PHE A 21 -10.45 -7.10 -22.72
CA PHE A 21 -9.59 -5.90 -22.65
C PHE A 21 -9.93 -4.94 -21.50
N SER A 22 -11.10 -5.08 -20.87
CA SER A 22 -11.54 -4.16 -19.82
C SER A 22 -10.88 -4.42 -18.46
N VAL A 23 -10.39 -5.63 -18.20
CA VAL A 23 -9.84 -6.02 -16.88
C VAL A 23 -8.47 -5.38 -16.62
N PHE A 24 -7.63 -5.22 -17.65
CA PHE A 24 -6.32 -4.59 -17.51
C PHE A 24 -6.40 -3.05 -17.46
N ALA A 25 -7.31 -2.43 -18.21
CA ALA A 25 -7.47 -0.97 -18.23
C ALA A 25 -8.13 -0.39 -16.96
N GLN A 26 -8.97 -1.16 -16.27
CA GLN A 26 -9.57 -0.73 -15.00
C GLN A 26 -8.57 -0.64 -13.84
N ASN A 27 -7.46 -1.40 -13.90
CA ASN A 27 -6.44 -1.37 -12.86
C ASN A 27 -5.51 -0.14 -12.94
N GLU A 28 -5.29 0.45 -14.11
CA GLU A 28 -4.46 1.67 -14.23
C GLU A 28 -5.21 2.93 -13.80
N ALA A 29 -6.51 3.04 -14.10
CA ALA A 29 -7.30 4.24 -13.82
C ALA A 29 -7.48 4.53 -12.32
N ASN A 30 -7.36 3.51 -11.46
CA ASN A 30 -7.55 3.60 -10.02
C ASN A 30 -6.25 3.48 -9.21
N ARG A 31 -5.08 3.49 -9.88
CA ARG A 31 -3.82 3.43 -9.14
C ARG A 31 -3.56 4.77 -8.44
N PRO A 32 -3.26 4.77 -7.13
CA PRO A 32 -2.96 6.01 -6.44
C PRO A 32 -1.69 6.64 -7.00
N LYS A 33 -1.71 7.97 -7.10
CA LYS A 33 -0.52 8.78 -7.41
C LYS A 33 0.26 9.18 -6.18
N TYR A 34 -0.43 9.29 -5.04
CA TYR A 34 0.15 9.66 -3.76
C TYR A 34 -0.40 8.78 -2.65
N ILE A 35 0.45 8.53 -1.66
CA ILE A 35 0.12 7.83 -0.42
C ILE A 35 0.55 8.76 0.71
N SER A 36 -0.35 9.13 1.61
CA SER A 36 0.03 9.72 2.90
C SER A 36 0.17 8.60 3.92
N VAL A 37 1.23 8.66 4.71
CA VAL A 37 1.47 7.77 5.84
C VAL A 37 1.68 8.66 7.06
N THR A 38 0.72 8.62 7.97
CA THR A 38 0.85 9.24 9.29
C THR A 38 1.26 8.16 10.27
N THR A 39 2.43 8.28 10.87
CA THR A 39 2.88 7.42 11.97
C THR A 39 2.42 8.07 13.26
N MET A 40 1.42 7.47 13.89
CA MET A 40 0.91 7.85 15.20
C MET A 40 1.46 6.90 16.26
N HIS A 41 1.28 7.28 17.52
CA HIS A 41 1.71 6.47 18.67
C HIS A 41 0.53 6.28 19.62
N TRP A 42 0.33 5.07 20.13
CA TRP A 42 -0.67 4.82 21.17
C TRP A 42 -0.46 5.73 22.38
N ASN A 43 -1.56 6.22 22.96
CA ASN A 43 -1.53 6.90 24.24
C ASN A 43 -1.25 5.89 25.36
N MET A 44 0.02 5.72 25.72
CA MET A 44 0.44 4.75 26.74
C MET A 44 0.00 5.14 28.16
N ASP A 45 -0.44 6.38 28.38
CA ASP A 45 -0.96 6.86 29.66
C ASP A 45 -2.48 6.59 29.80
N LYS A 46 -3.14 6.11 28.75
CA LYS A 46 -4.58 5.79 28.77
C LYS A 46 -4.86 4.49 29.51
N GLU A 47 -5.29 4.60 30.77
CA GLU A 47 -5.55 3.44 31.64
C GLU A 47 -6.72 2.56 31.18
N ASP A 48 -7.70 3.12 30.49
CA ASP A 48 -8.94 2.44 30.05
C ASP A 48 -8.94 2.07 28.56
N PHE A 49 -7.75 1.97 27.94
CA PHE A 49 -7.64 1.59 26.54
C PHE A 49 -8.28 0.23 26.25
N SER A 50 -9.05 0.18 25.16
CA SER A 50 -9.64 -1.06 24.64
C SER A 50 -9.52 -1.07 23.12
N MET A 51 -8.86 -2.11 22.60
CA MET A 51 -8.71 -2.34 21.16
C MET A 51 -10.08 -2.40 20.46
N ASP A 52 -11.07 -3.05 21.07
CA ASP A 52 -12.43 -3.16 20.51
C ASP A 52 -13.15 -1.80 20.52
N ALA A 53 -12.95 -1.00 21.57
CA ALA A 53 -13.54 0.34 21.65
C ALA A 53 -12.93 1.29 20.61
N TRP A 54 -11.60 1.27 20.46
CA TRP A 54 -10.90 2.01 19.41
C TRP A 54 -11.38 1.59 18.02
N LYS A 55 -11.42 0.28 17.73
CA LYS A 55 -11.94 -0.25 16.46
C LYS A 55 -13.37 0.19 16.19
N ALA A 56 -14.25 0.20 17.20
CA ALA A 56 -15.62 0.66 17.04
C ALA A 56 -15.70 2.15 16.65
N LEU A 57 -14.89 3.01 17.29
CA LEU A 57 -14.81 4.43 16.98
C LEU A 57 -14.28 4.67 15.55
N GLU A 58 -13.17 4.03 15.19
CA GLU A 58 -12.58 4.15 13.85
C GLU A 58 -13.53 3.62 12.77
N LYS A 59 -14.26 2.54 13.06
CA LYS A 59 -15.26 1.99 12.14
C LYS A 59 -16.43 2.94 11.94
N GLU A 60 -16.88 3.61 13.00
CA GLU A 60 -17.88 4.67 12.90
C GLU A 60 -17.39 5.82 12.01
N TYR A 61 -16.16 6.29 12.22
CA TYR A 61 -15.54 7.34 11.42
C TYR A 61 -15.36 6.91 9.95
N LEU A 62 -14.85 5.69 9.71
CA LEU A 62 -14.72 5.09 8.39
C LEU A 62 -16.06 5.08 7.64
N GLN A 63 -17.14 4.63 8.28
CA GLN A 63 -18.45 4.51 7.64
C GLN A 63 -19.12 5.87 7.39
N LYS A 64 -19.01 6.78 8.38
CA LYS A 64 -19.70 8.08 8.32
C LYS A 64 -18.96 9.09 7.45
N VAL A 65 -17.63 9.03 7.41
CA VAL A 65 -16.76 10.04 6.80
C VAL A 65 -15.92 9.45 5.67
N LEU A 66 -14.93 8.60 5.96
CA LEU A 66 -13.92 8.20 4.97
C LEU A 66 -14.50 7.47 3.75
N SER A 67 -15.46 6.57 3.98
CA SER A 67 -16.15 5.81 2.91
C SER A 67 -16.95 6.71 1.97
N LYS A 68 -17.38 7.89 2.43
CA LYS A 68 -18.15 8.87 1.65
C LYS A 68 -17.28 9.96 1.02
N ASN A 69 -15.99 9.99 1.34
CA ASN A 69 -15.04 10.95 0.79
C ASN A 69 -14.45 10.41 -0.53
N GLN A 70 -14.91 10.93 -1.66
CA GLN A 70 -14.52 10.46 -2.99
C GLN A 70 -13.05 10.75 -3.36
N TYR A 71 -12.37 11.62 -2.60
CA TYR A 71 -10.99 11.99 -2.90
C TYR A 71 -9.96 11.03 -2.28
N ILE A 72 -10.37 10.22 -1.31
CA ILE A 72 -9.58 9.16 -0.70
C ILE A 72 -9.90 7.85 -1.42
N LEU A 73 -8.93 7.23 -2.09
CA LEU A 73 -9.12 5.95 -2.80
C LEU A 73 -9.16 4.78 -1.81
N SER A 74 -8.25 4.77 -0.85
CA SER A 74 -8.23 3.81 0.27
C SER A 74 -7.74 4.49 1.55
N ALA A 75 -8.11 3.91 2.68
CA ALA A 75 -7.65 4.30 4.01
C ALA A 75 -7.55 3.02 4.85
N SER A 76 -6.43 2.81 5.55
CA SER A 76 -6.19 1.61 6.35
C SER A 76 -5.31 1.92 7.56
N TYR A 77 -5.55 1.20 8.65
CA TYR A 77 -4.72 1.20 9.83
C TYR A 77 -3.80 -0.01 9.86
N TYR A 78 -2.58 0.20 10.35
CA TYR A 78 -1.59 -0.83 10.58
C TYR A 78 -1.01 -0.70 11.98
N THR A 79 -1.09 -1.76 12.76
CA THR A 79 -0.61 -1.77 14.15
C THR A 79 0.75 -2.43 14.23
N HIS A 80 1.57 -1.99 15.19
CA HIS A 80 2.89 -2.57 15.43
C HIS A 80 2.88 -4.11 15.45
N LEU A 81 3.86 -4.71 14.75
CA LEU A 81 4.21 -6.11 14.90
C LEU A 81 5.71 -6.26 15.17
N PHE A 82 6.53 -5.54 14.39
CA PHE A 82 7.96 -5.41 14.57
C PHE A 82 8.44 -4.07 14.03
N SER A 83 8.87 -3.17 14.91
CA SER A 83 9.56 -1.92 14.56
C SER A 83 10.32 -1.43 15.81
N PRO A 84 11.19 -0.42 15.68
CA PRO A 84 11.92 0.14 16.83
C PRO A 84 11.03 0.71 17.95
N ASP A 85 9.77 1.04 17.65
CA ASP A 85 8.84 1.64 18.61
C ASP A 85 7.51 0.86 18.65
N ASN A 86 7.23 0.23 19.79
CA ASN A 86 6.05 -0.61 19.99
C ASN A 86 4.73 0.15 20.11
N THR A 87 4.79 1.48 20.19
CA THR A 87 3.61 2.33 20.25
C THR A 87 3.07 2.69 18.85
N GLU A 88 3.85 2.42 17.79
CA GLU A 88 3.50 2.84 16.43
C GLU A 88 2.18 2.27 15.91
N VAL A 89 1.42 3.17 15.29
CA VAL A 89 0.25 2.89 14.47
C VAL A 89 0.39 3.68 13.18
N LEU A 90 0.39 3.01 12.04
CA LEU A 90 0.37 3.68 10.75
C LEU A 90 -1.07 3.89 10.31
N TYR A 91 -1.40 5.12 9.96
CA TYR A 91 -2.61 5.44 9.22
C TYR A 91 -2.22 5.83 7.79
N VAL A 92 -2.67 5.02 6.83
CA VAL A 92 -2.27 5.14 5.44
C VAL A 92 -3.48 5.48 4.59
N GLN A 93 -3.39 6.56 3.84
CA GLN A 93 -4.43 6.96 2.88
C GLN A 93 -3.83 7.12 1.49
N THR A 94 -4.62 6.84 0.46
CA THR A 94 -4.17 6.93 -0.92
C THR A 94 -5.04 7.86 -1.77
N TYR A 95 -4.42 8.55 -2.72
CA TYR A 95 -5.04 9.65 -3.46
C TYR A 95 -4.75 9.56 -4.97
N PRO A 96 -5.71 9.96 -5.83
CA PRO A 96 -5.51 9.99 -7.27
C PRO A 96 -4.65 11.19 -7.74
N SER A 97 -4.48 12.22 -6.89
CA SER A 97 -3.68 13.41 -7.16
C SER A 97 -3.39 14.19 -5.88
N TRP A 98 -2.43 15.13 -5.95
CA TRP A 98 -2.14 16.06 -4.84
C TRP A 98 -3.34 16.96 -4.53
N GLU A 99 -4.03 17.45 -5.56
CA GLU A 99 -5.26 18.23 -5.41
C GLU A 99 -6.38 17.45 -4.72
N ALA A 100 -6.47 16.13 -4.95
CA ALA A 100 -7.45 15.30 -4.27
C ALA A 100 -7.11 15.17 -2.77
N MET A 101 -5.83 15.11 -2.39
CA MET A 101 -5.43 15.11 -0.99
C MET A 101 -5.86 16.38 -0.25
N ASP A 102 -5.70 17.55 -0.89
CA ASP A 102 -6.17 18.84 -0.37
C ASP A 102 -7.70 18.85 -0.20
N LYS A 103 -8.43 18.51 -1.27
CA LYS A 103 -9.90 18.42 -1.23
C LYS A 103 -10.44 17.36 -0.27
N ALA A 104 -9.65 16.33 0.03
CA ALA A 104 -10.04 15.31 0.98
C ALA A 104 -10.16 15.88 2.40
N ALA A 105 -9.32 16.85 2.78
CA ALA A 105 -9.39 17.50 4.09
C ALA A 105 -10.72 18.28 4.24
N ASP A 106 -11.00 19.18 3.30
CA ASP A 106 -12.26 19.96 3.29
C ASP A 106 -13.48 19.04 3.30
N ARG A 107 -13.46 18.00 2.45
CA ARG A 107 -14.58 17.05 2.35
C ARG A 107 -14.77 16.25 3.64
N THR A 108 -13.68 15.93 4.34
CA THR A 108 -13.72 15.25 5.63
C THR A 108 -14.42 16.11 6.68
N GLU A 109 -14.10 17.41 6.73
CA GLU A 109 -14.76 18.36 7.65
C GLU A 109 -16.27 18.49 7.37
N GLU A 110 -16.65 18.63 6.09
CA GLU A 110 -18.07 18.68 5.70
C GLU A 110 -18.83 17.43 6.13
N LEU A 111 -18.25 16.25 5.89
CA LEU A 111 -18.86 14.96 6.22
C LEU A 111 -18.93 14.75 7.74
N ALA A 112 -17.92 15.21 8.49
CA ALA A 112 -17.95 15.19 9.94
C ALA A 112 -19.09 16.04 10.51
N LYS A 113 -19.29 17.27 9.97
CA LYS A 113 -20.44 18.12 10.33
C LYS A 113 -21.79 17.49 9.96
N GLN A 114 -21.87 16.72 8.88
CA GLN A 114 -23.09 15.99 8.52
C GLN A 114 -23.34 14.77 9.43
N ALA A 115 -22.28 14.08 9.81
CA ALA A 115 -22.32 12.88 10.64
C ALA A 115 -22.65 13.20 12.11
N TRP A 116 -22.13 14.33 12.60
CA TRP A 116 -22.39 14.88 13.93
C TRP A 116 -22.73 16.38 13.80
N PRO A 117 -24.01 16.72 13.55
CA PRO A 117 -24.45 18.11 13.35
C PRO A 117 -24.33 18.98 14.59
N ASP A 118 -24.58 18.42 15.77
CA ASP A 118 -24.32 19.10 17.03
C ASP A 118 -22.81 19.22 17.28
N GLU A 119 -22.35 20.43 17.58
CA GLU A 119 -20.93 20.72 17.78
C GLU A 119 -20.36 20.03 19.01
N LYS A 120 -21.12 19.93 20.11
CA LYS A 120 -20.64 19.27 21.33
C LYS A 120 -20.51 17.77 21.14
N ASP A 121 -21.46 17.14 20.45
CA ASP A 121 -21.39 15.71 20.14
C ASP A 121 -20.22 15.40 19.20
N ARG A 122 -19.98 16.26 18.21
CA ARG A 122 -18.85 16.14 17.28
C ARG A 122 -17.51 16.28 18.00
N ASP A 123 -17.36 17.32 18.82
CA ASP A 123 -16.13 17.55 19.58
C ASP A 123 -15.87 16.42 20.59
N ALA A 124 -16.93 15.90 21.23
CA ALA A 124 -16.83 14.75 22.12
C ALA A 124 -16.42 13.47 21.37
N PHE A 125 -16.86 13.28 20.12
CA PHE A 125 -16.45 12.16 19.29
C PHE A 125 -14.95 12.26 18.93
N PHE A 126 -14.50 13.39 18.36
CA PHE A 126 -13.09 13.56 17.98
C PHE A 126 -12.16 13.54 19.19
N LYS A 127 -12.56 14.14 20.32
CA LYS A 127 -11.79 14.01 21.56
C LYS A 127 -11.60 12.55 21.96
N LYS A 128 -12.61 11.69 21.84
CA LYS A 128 -12.48 10.25 22.15
C LYS A 128 -11.62 9.52 21.14
N LEU A 129 -11.68 9.92 19.88
CA LEU A 129 -10.85 9.35 18.81
C LEU A 129 -9.37 9.67 19.07
N ASP A 130 -9.07 10.95 19.27
CA ASP A 130 -7.72 11.47 19.48
C ASP A 130 -7.09 10.98 20.79
N ASP A 131 -7.89 10.78 21.84
CA ASP A 131 -7.41 10.31 23.16
C ASP A 131 -6.76 8.91 23.12
N ASN A 132 -7.00 8.13 22.05
CA ASN A 132 -6.32 6.84 21.85
C ASN A 132 -4.84 6.99 21.46
N PHE A 133 -4.43 8.19 21.01
CA PHE A 133 -3.09 8.45 20.49
C PHE A 133 -2.36 9.51 21.31
N SER A 134 -1.03 9.43 21.32
CA SER A 134 -0.15 10.53 21.73
C SER A 134 -0.32 11.70 20.76
N ILE A 135 -0.06 12.92 21.25
CA ILE A 135 -0.07 14.13 20.43
C ILE A 135 1.04 14.12 19.35
N MET A 136 2.07 13.30 19.54
CA MET A 136 3.21 13.21 18.64
C MET A 136 2.91 12.26 17.47
N HIS A 137 3.16 12.74 16.25
CA HIS A 137 3.09 11.96 15.03
C HIS A 137 4.15 12.45 14.02
N SER A 138 4.38 11.65 12.98
CA SER A 138 5.14 12.07 11.79
C SER A 138 4.33 11.79 10.53
N ASP A 139 4.54 12.61 9.50
CA ASP A 139 3.84 12.51 8.22
C ASP A 139 4.82 12.37 7.08
N GLU A 140 4.55 11.41 6.22
CA GLU A 140 5.32 11.11 5.02
C GLU A 140 4.37 11.01 3.82
N ILE A 141 4.81 11.49 2.64
CA ILE A 141 4.05 11.32 1.39
C ILE A 141 4.91 10.59 0.39
N TYR A 142 4.39 9.47 -0.09
CA TYR A 142 5.06 8.62 -1.06
C TYR A 142 4.40 8.72 -2.45
N ALA A 143 5.22 8.57 -3.49
CA ALA A 143 4.81 8.35 -4.86
C ALA A 143 5.02 6.87 -5.24
N PRO A 144 3.96 6.14 -5.62
CA PRO A 144 4.08 4.74 -6.03
C PRO A 144 4.81 4.56 -7.37
N LEU A 145 5.79 3.66 -7.41
CA LEU A 145 6.47 3.23 -8.63
C LEU A 145 5.71 2.11 -9.34
N ASP A 146 5.95 1.94 -10.64
CA ASP A 146 5.32 0.89 -11.45
C ASP A 146 5.69 -0.52 -10.98
N GLY A 147 4.87 -1.52 -11.32
CA GLY A 147 5.11 -2.91 -10.94
C GLY A 147 4.61 -3.26 -9.54
N ALA A 148 3.44 -2.75 -9.15
CA ALA A 148 2.75 -3.19 -7.95
C ALA A 148 2.00 -4.52 -8.17
N LYS A 149 1.94 -5.35 -7.12
CA LYS A 149 1.00 -6.49 -7.03
C LYS A 149 -0.10 -6.06 -6.06
N LEU A 150 -1.33 -5.91 -6.53
CA LEU A 150 -2.40 -5.43 -5.66
C LEU A 150 -2.89 -6.56 -4.75
N VAL A 151 -3.11 -6.24 -3.47
CA VAL A 151 -3.92 -7.08 -2.58
C VAL A 151 -5.30 -7.28 -3.23
N PRO A 152 -5.85 -8.50 -3.25
CA PRO A 152 -7.16 -8.74 -3.84
C PRO A 152 -8.25 -7.85 -3.25
N GLN A 153 -9.12 -7.32 -4.13
CA GLN A 153 -10.31 -6.57 -3.75
C GLN A 153 -11.18 -7.39 -2.79
N GLY A 154 -11.69 -6.76 -1.73
CA GLY A 154 -12.53 -7.41 -0.72
C GLY A 154 -11.77 -8.26 0.30
N ASN A 155 -10.45 -8.08 0.44
CA ASN A 155 -9.69 -8.68 1.53
C ASN A 155 -10.30 -8.30 2.88
N ASN A 156 -10.69 -9.30 3.67
CA ASN A 156 -11.26 -9.15 5.00
C ASN A 156 -10.38 -9.80 6.08
N LYS A 157 -9.14 -10.13 5.73
CA LYS A 157 -8.16 -10.75 6.62
C LYS A 157 -7.13 -9.73 7.04
N ASP A 158 -6.79 -9.73 8.32
CA ASP A 158 -5.61 -9.04 8.81
C ASP A 158 -4.37 -9.71 8.19
N LEU A 159 -3.56 -8.92 7.50
CA LEU A 159 -2.34 -9.36 6.82
C LEU A 159 -1.12 -8.75 7.52
N VAL A 160 0.03 -9.42 7.40
CA VAL A 160 1.30 -8.83 7.79
C VAL A 160 1.83 -7.98 6.64
N MET A 161 2.04 -6.69 6.89
CA MET A 161 2.74 -5.78 6.01
C MET A 161 4.19 -5.67 6.46
N TYR A 162 5.11 -6.26 5.70
CA TYR A 162 6.55 -6.04 5.85
C TYR A 162 6.98 -4.83 5.02
N VAL A 163 7.66 -3.87 5.64
CA VAL A 163 8.18 -2.66 5.02
C VAL A 163 9.70 -2.71 5.04
N ARG A 164 10.29 -2.68 3.85
CA ARG A 164 11.73 -2.52 3.65
C ARG A 164 12.03 -1.11 3.17
N ARG A 165 12.94 -0.42 3.86
CA ARG A 165 13.47 0.89 3.45
C ARG A 165 14.92 0.71 3.03
N THR A 166 15.24 0.89 1.76
CA THR A 166 16.62 0.80 1.25
C THR A 166 17.07 2.15 0.74
N HIS A 167 18.30 2.56 1.01
CA HIS A 167 18.79 3.89 0.60
C HIS A 167 19.50 3.84 -0.76
N PHE A 168 19.10 4.73 -1.67
CA PHE A 168 19.76 4.93 -2.95
C PHE A 168 21.13 5.58 -2.78
N THR A 169 22.07 5.21 -3.65
CA THR A 169 23.35 5.93 -3.82
C THR A 169 23.39 6.78 -5.10
N PHE A 170 22.44 6.59 -6.04
CA PHE A 170 22.36 7.22 -7.36
C PHE A 170 23.73 7.39 -8.05
N PRO A 171 24.33 6.29 -8.53
CA PRO A 171 25.69 6.33 -9.07
C PRO A 171 25.77 7.18 -10.34
N GLU A 172 26.93 7.80 -10.58
CA GLU A 172 27.16 8.67 -11.75
C GLU A 172 26.91 7.97 -13.09
N ASP A 173 27.14 6.66 -13.16
CA ASP A 173 26.94 5.81 -14.34
C ASP A 173 25.57 5.10 -14.34
N GLY A 174 24.65 5.48 -13.44
CA GLY A 174 23.29 4.95 -13.35
C GLY A 174 22.27 5.83 -14.07
N SER A 175 21.14 5.22 -14.45
CA SER A 175 19.96 5.98 -14.89
C SER A 175 18.67 5.43 -14.26
N GLN A 176 17.67 6.31 -14.11
CA GLN A 176 16.32 5.93 -13.68
C GLN A 176 15.73 4.86 -14.60
N LYS A 177 15.90 5.00 -15.91
CA LYS A 177 15.42 4.03 -16.90
C LYS A 177 16.02 2.63 -16.70
N GLU A 178 17.33 2.55 -16.40
CA GLU A 178 17.99 1.28 -16.11
C GLU A 178 17.49 0.68 -14.79
N PHE A 179 17.31 1.49 -13.75
CA PHE A 179 16.72 1.05 -12.49
C PHE A 179 15.30 0.50 -12.67
N ASP A 180 14.44 1.22 -13.38
CA ASP A 180 13.06 0.83 -13.64
C ASP A 180 12.98 -0.47 -14.47
N ALA A 181 13.85 -0.62 -15.47
CA ALA A 181 13.93 -1.86 -16.24
C ALA A 181 14.32 -3.06 -15.36
N MET A 182 15.29 -2.89 -14.46
CA MET A 182 15.70 -3.96 -13.55
C MET A 182 14.62 -4.30 -12.51
N ARG A 183 13.87 -3.32 -12.00
CA ARG A 183 12.70 -3.56 -11.14
C ARG A 183 11.60 -4.30 -11.87
N ALA A 184 11.26 -3.88 -13.09
CA ALA A 184 10.23 -4.53 -13.89
C ALA A 184 10.59 -6.00 -14.15
N GLU A 185 11.84 -6.27 -14.50
CA GLU A 185 12.36 -7.64 -14.65
C GLU A 185 12.30 -8.42 -13.33
N ASN A 186 12.65 -7.79 -12.19
CA ASN A 186 12.54 -8.42 -10.88
C ASN A 186 11.09 -8.77 -10.52
N PHE A 187 10.16 -7.86 -10.81
CA PHE A 187 8.75 -8.09 -10.59
C PHE A 187 8.24 -9.28 -11.40
N GLU A 188 8.54 -9.31 -12.70
CA GLU A 188 8.11 -10.38 -13.61
C GLU A 188 8.69 -11.75 -13.23
N LYS A 189 9.97 -11.79 -12.84
CA LYS A 189 10.66 -13.06 -12.60
C LYS A 189 10.56 -13.58 -11.17
N VAL A 190 10.35 -12.69 -10.19
CA VAL A 190 10.40 -13.02 -8.76
C VAL A 190 9.07 -12.67 -8.08
N ILE A 191 8.76 -11.37 -7.95
CA ILE A 191 7.66 -10.91 -7.08
C ILE A 191 6.29 -11.44 -7.53
N SER A 192 6.01 -11.39 -8.83
CA SER A 192 4.73 -11.86 -9.39
C SER A 192 4.55 -13.37 -9.29
N LYS A 193 5.65 -14.14 -9.23
CA LYS A 193 5.65 -15.61 -9.16
C LYS A 193 5.71 -16.16 -7.73
N ASN A 194 6.03 -15.32 -6.75
CA ASN A 194 6.04 -15.71 -5.35
C ASN A 194 4.60 -15.74 -4.81
N GLU A 195 4.15 -16.95 -4.45
CA GLU A 195 2.80 -17.25 -3.98
C GLU A 195 2.49 -16.71 -2.56
N TYR A 196 3.52 -16.42 -1.77
CA TYR A 196 3.38 -15.88 -0.42
C TYR A 196 3.11 -14.37 -0.45
N ILE A 197 3.54 -13.66 -1.49
CA ILE A 197 3.30 -12.23 -1.67
C ILE A 197 1.84 -12.01 -2.11
N LYS A 198 0.99 -11.53 -1.21
CA LYS A 198 -0.42 -11.16 -1.49
C LYS A 198 -0.54 -9.77 -2.07
N GLY A 199 0.39 -8.89 -1.72
CA GLY A 199 0.51 -7.55 -2.26
C GLY A 199 1.96 -7.07 -2.22
N TYR A 200 2.32 -6.18 -3.14
CA TYR A 200 3.63 -5.57 -3.23
C TYR A 200 3.49 -4.15 -3.79
N TYR A 201 4.06 -3.18 -3.07
CA TYR A 201 3.95 -1.76 -3.38
C TYR A 201 5.32 -1.10 -3.27
N PRO A 202 6.01 -0.83 -4.40
CA PRO A 202 7.25 -0.07 -4.43
C PRO A 202 6.97 1.43 -4.45
N ASN A 203 7.64 2.20 -3.61
CA ASN A 203 7.42 3.64 -3.48
C ASN A 203 8.73 4.42 -3.27
N VAL A 204 8.67 5.72 -3.53
CA VAL A 204 9.72 6.70 -3.20
C VAL A 204 9.08 7.92 -2.56
N HIS A 205 9.83 8.73 -1.81
CA HIS A 205 9.27 9.96 -1.26
C HIS A 205 8.87 10.95 -2.34
N ALA A 206 7.63 11.42 -2.26
CA ALA A 206 7.19 12.66 -2.87
C ALA A 206 7.48 13.86 -1.94
N TRP A 207 7.29 13.65 -0.64
CA TRP A 207 7.60 14.57 0.45
C TRP A 207 8.03 13.77 1.67
N GLY A 208 9.03 14.24 2.41
CA GLY A 208 9.49 13.48 3.57
C GLY A 208 10.85 13.83 4.15
N SER A 209 11.21 13.04 5.16
CA SER A 209 12.46 13.18 5.92
C SER A 209 13.71 12.73 5.16
N ASP A 210 13.61 11.71 4.31
CA ASP A 210 14.75 11.20 3.52
C ASP A 210 14.37 10.79 2.08
N LYS A 211 14.71 11.64 1.11
CA LYS A 211 14.44 11.39 -0.33
C LYS A 211 15.28 10.26 -0.93
N THR A 212 16.27 9.75 -0.21
CA THR A 212 17.08 8.61 -0.68
C THR A 212 16.39 7.27 -0.48
N GLU A 213 15.27 7.22 0.26
CA GLU A 213 14.60 5.94 0.53
C GLU A 213 13.82 5.41 -0.69
N PHE A 214 14.09 4.15 -0.99
CA PHE A 214 13.23 3.25 -1.72
C PHE A 214 12.44 2.40 -0.72
N VAL A 215 11.13 2.57 -0.68
CA VAL A 215 10.25 1.95 0.31
C VAL A 215 9.38 0.89 -0.35
N GLU A 216 9.58 -0.36 0.04
CA GLU A 216 8.83 -1.51 -0.46
C GLU A 216 7.93 -2.04 0.65
N ALA A 217 6.62 -2.12 0.39
CA ALA A 217 5.67 -2.80 1.27
C ALA A 217 5.22 -4.13 0.66
N PHE A 218 5.39 -5.21 1.41
CA PHE A 218 5.00 -6.57 1.05
C PHE A 218 3.89 -7.04 1.99
N PHE A 219 2.83 -7.60 1.45
CA PHE A 219 1.73 -8.18 2.22
C PHE A 219 1.81 -9.71 2.16
N VAL A 220 1.78 -10.36 3.31
CA VAL A 220 1.79 -11.82 3.48
C VAL A 220 0.75 -12.23 4.53
N ASP A 221 0.37 -13.51 4.54
CA ASP A 221 -0.66 -14.01 5.47
C ASP A 221 -0.18 -14.05 6.94
N SER A 222 1.13 -14.22 7.18
CA SER A 222 1.70 -14.37 8.53
C SER A 222 3.22 -14.11 8.56
N LEU A 223 3.82 -13.99 9.75
CA LEU A 223 5.28 -13.95 9.91
C LEU A 223 5.97 -15.23 9.39
N CYS A 224 5.33 -16.39 9.53
CA CYS A 224 5.86 -17.63 8.95
C CYS A 224 5.85 -17.59 7.41
N ASP A 225 4.83 -16.98 6.81
CA ASP A 225 4.79 -16.80 5.35
C ASP A 225 5.72 -15.68 4.88
N MET A 226 6.11 -14.75 5.75
CA MET A 226 7.18 -13.80 5.49
C MET A 226 8.54 -14.50 5.34
N GLU A 227 8.85 -15.46 6.21
CA GLU A 227 10.06 -16.30 6.07
C GLU A 227 10.03 -17.08 4.76
N LYS A 228 8.92 -17.78 4.47
CA LYS A 228 8.76 -18.51 3.20
C LYS A 228 8.82 -17.59 1.99
N MET A 229 8.33 -16.36 2.10
CA MET A 229 8.47 -15.35 1.04
C MET A 229 9.94 -15.08 0.74
N PHE A 230 10.79 -14.92 1.75
CA PHE A 230 12.23 -14.68 1.55
C PHE A 230 12.93 -15.90 0.92
N ASP A 231 12.68 -17.10 1.43
CA ASP A 231 13.22 -18.33 0.85
C ASP A 231 12.81 -18.46 -0.62
N ARG A 232 11.52 -18.26 -0.89
CA ARG A 232 10.96 -18.34 -2.24
C ARG A 232 11.52 -17.26 -3.17
N ASN A 233 11.78 -16.05 -2.66
CA ASN A 233 12.49 -15.03 -3.42
C ASN A 233 13.90 -15.50 -3.80
N GLY A 234 14.64 -16.10 -2.87
CA GLY A 234 15.98 -16.65 -3.11
C GLY A 234 15.99 -17.75 -4.18
N GLU A 235 15.02 -18.67 -4.13
CA GLU A 235 14.83 -19.71 -5.14
C GLU A 235 14.54 -19.12 -6.53
N LEU A 236 13.57 -18.20 -6.62
CA LEU A 236 13.17 -17.58 -7.88
C LEU A 236 14.28 -16.72 -8.49
N ILE A 237 15.06 -16.01 -7.66
CA ILE A 237 16.26 -15.28 -8.09
C ILE A 237 17.28 -16.24 -8.68
N SER A 238 17.56 -17.36 -8.00
CA SER A 238 18.53 -18.37 -8.44
C SER A 238 18.11 -19.04 -9.75
N GLN A 239 16.81 -19.24 -9.96
CA GLN A 239 16.24 -19.76 -11.21
C GLN A 239 16.31 -18.73 -12.35
N ALA A 240 16.03 -17.47 -12.05
CA ALA A 240 15.99 -16.39 -13.03
C ALA A 240 17.38 -15.99 -13.53
N TRP A 241 18.39 -16.00 -12.65
CA TRP A 241 19.76 -15.61 -12.96
C TRP A 241 20.77 -16.52 -12.26
N SER A 242 21.08 -17.66 -12.87
CA SER A 242 22.04 -18.63 -12.34
C SER A 242 23.49 -18.27 -12.68
N GLY A 243 24.43 -18.65 -11.81
CA GLY A 243 25.87 -18.60 -12.11
C GLY A 243 26.40 -17.17 -12.26
N GLU A 244 27.23 -16.93 -13.28
CA GLU A 244 27.91 -15.64 -13.46
C GLU A 244 26.94 -14.51 -13.81
N ALA A 245 25.90 -14.80 -14.60
CA ALA A 245 24.86 -13.83 -14.93
C ALA A 245 24.13 -13.30 -13.67
N GLY A 246 23.93 -14.15 -12.67
CA GLY A 246 23.36 -13.76 -11.37
C GLY A 246 24.27 -12.80 -10.60
N LYS A 247 25.58 -13.06 -10.59
CA LYS A 247 26.56 -12.18 -9.94
C LYS A 247 26.66 -10.82 -10.63
N GLU A 248 26.70 -10.81 -11.97
CA GLU A 248 26.73 -9.58 -12.76
C GLU A 248 25.48 -8.74 -12.53
N ARG A 249 24.30 -9.38 -12.55
CA ARG A 249 23.05 -8.72 -12.18
C ARG A 249 23.10 -8.16 -10.76
N GLY A 250 23.54 -8.96 -9.79
CA GLY A 250 23.61 -8.55 -8.38
C GLY A 250 24.49 -7.32 -8.19
N LYS A 251 25.67 -7.28 -8.84
CA LYS A 251 26.54 -6.10 -8.86
C LYS A 251 25.84 -4.88 -9.49
N LYS A 252 25.16 -5.10 -10.62
CA LYS A 252 24.42 -4.06 -11.34
C LYS A 252 23.20 -3.55 -10.57
N TRP A 253 22.53 -4.39 -9.78
CA TRP A 253 21.47 -3.96 -8.89
C TRP A 253 22.03 -3.22 -7.68
N GLY A 254 23.08 -3.78 -7.08
CA GLY A 254 23.74 -3.24 -5.89
C GLY A 254 24.32 -1.84 -6.08
N LYS A 255 24.78 -1.48 -7.29
CA LYS A 255 25.30 -0.12 -7.54
C LYS A 255 24.30 1.00 -7.29
N TYR A 256 23.00 0.70 -7.26
CA TYR A 256 21.97 1.71 -7.02
C TYR A 256 21.75 2.01 -5.54
N PHE A 257 22.29 1.20 -4.63
CA PHE A 257 22.01 1.26 -3.21
C PHE A 257 23.28 1.34 -2.38
N THR A 258 23.16 1.92 -1.18
CA THR A 258 24.27 1.99 -0.23
C THR A 258 24.58 0.65 0.44
N GLY A 259 23.67 -0.32 0.33
CA GLY A 259 23.70 -1.57 1.08
C GLY A 259 23.06 -1.47 2.47
N VAL A 260 22.67 -0.27 2.90
CA VAL A 260 21.94 -0.05 4.16
C VAL A 260 20.44 -0.19 3.91
N HIS A 261 19.76 -0.94 4.77
CA HIS A 261 18.32 -1.01 4.81
C HIS A 261 17.79 -1.09 6.24
N GLY A 262 16.54 -0.64 6.41
CA GLY A 262 15.74 -0.85 7.61
C GLY A 262 14.53 -1.73 7.30
N ASP A 263 14.07 -2.44 8.32
CA ASP A 263 13.00 -3.42 8.24
C ASP A 263 11.99 -3.18 9.36
N SER A 264 10.71 -3.12 9.01
CA SER A 264 9.61 -3.17 9.97
C SER A 264 8.46 -4.02 9.45
N ALA A 265 7.60 -4.47 10.35
CA ALA A 265 6.38 -5.19 10.04
C ALA A 265 5.23 -4.66 10.89
N TYR A 266 4.05 -4.63 10.28
CA TYR A 266 2.81 -4.18 10.91
C TYR A 266 1.68 -5.12 10.55
N THR A 267 0.65 -5.17 11.40
CA THR A 267 -0.58 -5.92 11.14
C THR A 267 -1.62 -4.97 10.55
N LEU A 268 -2.06 -5.22 9.32
CA LEU A 268 -3.22 -4.56 8.72
C LEU A 268 -4.47 -4.85 9.56
N VAL A 269 -5.22 -3.82 9.92
CA VAL A 269 -6.55 -3.97 10.54
C VAL A 269 -7.61 -3.94 9.45
N ALA A 270 -7.94 -5.10 8.90
CA ALA A 270 -8.73 -5.20 7.67
C ALA A 270 -10.16 -4.68 7.83
N GLU A 271 -10.75 -4.80 9.02
CA GLU A 271 -12.10 -4.27 9.29
C GLU A 271 -12.17 -2.73 9.31
N LEU A 272 -11.02 -2.05 9.37
CA LEU A 272 -10.89 -0.60 9.32
C LEU A 272 -10.33 -0.12 7.97
N SER A 273 -10.54 -0.89 6.90
CA SER A 273 -10.09 -0.53 5.55
C SER A 273 -11.24 -0.12 4.63
N LYS A 274 -11.01 0.94 3.86
CA LYS A 274 -11.86 1.41 2.75
C LYS A 274 -11.53 0.70 1.43
#